data_AF-A0A6P5E098-F1
#
_entry.id   AF-A0A6P5E098-F1
#
_cell.length_a   1.000
_cell.length_b   1.000
_cell.length_c   1.000
_cell.angle_alpha   90.00
_cell.angle_beta   90.00
_cell.angle_gamma   90.00
#
_symmetry.space_group_name_H-M   'P 1'
#
loop_
_entity.id
_entity.type
_entity.pdbx_description
1 polymer ?
#
loop_
_entity_poly.entity_id
_entity_poly.type
_entity_poly.pdbx_seq_one_letter_code
_entity_poly.pdbx_strand_id
1 'polypeptide(L)'
;MASAKDIDDFINSLKAKLFQFVELFCTNLQKKSEEEVCSDLILMESICSADMADAVDAQVNNSESCPLLRETLQELRRRVCEPSGSYSPPGRNQPFDSSTSRDWYDWILELFKELLRRLQQKFQKALEWLHQIAAACLQGLRIAAEAVWRVLNDFCSSLEQLFRSLIQV
;
A
#
# COMPACT_ATOMS: atom_id res chain seq x y z
N MET A 1 -6.77 18.17 -8.85
CA MET A 1 -5.41 17.90 -8.34
C MET A 1 -5.50 17.80 -6.83
N ALA A 2 -5.18 16.65 -6.21
CA ALA A 2 -4.96 16.62 -4.77
C ALA A 2 -3.80 17.58 -4.47
N SER A 3 -4.06 18.60 -3.66
CA SER A 3 -3.05 19.57 -3.29
C SER A 3 -1.95 18.85 -2.51
N ALA A 4 -0.69 19.29 -2.61
CA ALA A 4 0.36 18.82 -1.68
C ALA A 4 -0.08 18.95 -0.21
N LYS A 5 -0.99 19.92 0.05
CA LYS A 5 -1.66 20.12 1.32
C LYS A 5 -2.52 18.94 1.79
N ASP A 6 -3.22 18.26 0.88
CA ASP A 6 -4.13 17.15 1.22
C ASP A 6 -3.34 15.90 1.64
N ILE A 7 -2.17 15.68 1.03
CA ILE A 7 -1.25 14.59 1.38
C ILE A 7 -0.57 14.87 2.72
N ASP A 8 -0.08 16.09 2.93
CA ASP A 8 0.53 16.49 4.20
C ASP A 8 -0.47 16.40 5.35
N ASP A 9 -1.71 16.83 5.15
CA ASP A 9 -2.78 16.74 6.15
C ASP A 9 -3.09 15.27 6.51
N PHE A 10 -3.12 14.38 5.52
CA PHE A 10 -3.26 12.94 5.78
C PHE A 10 -2.07 12.37 6.56
N ILE A 11 -0.84 12.67 6.14
CA ILE A 11 0.38 12.20 6.83
C ILE A 11 0.39 12.70 8.28
N ASN A 12 0.00 13.95 8.52
CA ASN A 12 -0.07 14.51 9.85
C ASN A 12 -1.17 13.87 10.70
N SER A 13 -2.33 13.57 10.10
CA SER A 13 -3.41 12.81 10.74
C SER A 13 -2.97 11.39 11.15
N LEU A 14 -2.32 10.66 10.24
CA LEU A 14 -1.82 9.31 10.51
C LEU A 14 -0.76 9.33 11.62
N LYS A 15 0.17 10.29 11.57
CA LYS A 15 1.15 10.52 12.64
C LYS A 15 0.45 10.79 13.97
N ALA A 16 -0.52 11.70 14.00
CA ALA A 16 -1.24 12.04 15.22
C ALA A 16 -1.95 10.82 15.84
N LYS A 17 -2.63 10.01 15.02
CA LYS A 17 -3.27 8.77 15.47
C LYS A 17 -2.27 7.75 16.01
N LEU A 18 -1.15 7.56 15.32
CA LEU A 18 -0.06 6.69 15.78
C LEU A 18 0.49 7.16 17.12
N PHE A 19 0.75 8.46 17.28
CA PHE A 19 1.21 9.03 18.53
C PHE A 19 0.19 8.84 19.65
N GLN A 20 -1.09 9.10 19.40
CA GLN A 20 -2.16 8.90 20.40
C GLN A 20 -2.25 7.43 20.84
N PHE A 21 -2.13 6.49 19.91
CA PHE A 21 -2.16 5.07 20.26
C PHE A 21 -0.92 4.70 21.07
N VAL A 22 0.28 5.12 20.66
CA VAL A 22 1.51 4.88 21.43
C VAL A 22 1.40 5.49 22.83
N GLU A 23 0.86 6.69 22.97
CA GLU A 23 0.66 7.35 24.26
C GLU A 23 -0.32 6.57 25.15
N LEU A 24 -1.47 6.16 24.60
CA LEU A 24 -2.45 5.33 25.30
C LEU A 24 -1.87 3.96 25.68
N PHE A 25 -1.06 3.39 24.78
CA PHE A 25 -0.38 2.13 24.99
C PHE A 25 0.62 2.25 26.16
N CYS A 26 1.48 3.25 26.14
CA CYS A 26 2.47 3.53 27.18
C CYS A 26 1.83 3.85 28.54
N THR A 27 0.74 4.62 28.56
CA THR A 27 0.00 4.98 29.78
C THR A 27 -0.51 3.74 30.53
N ASN A 28 -0.91 2.71 29.79
CA ASN A 28 -1.46 1.49 30.35
C ASN A 28 -0.45 0.35 30.42
N LEU A 29 0.78 0.55 29.93
CA LEU A 29 1.76 -0.51 29.69
C LEU A 29 2.12 -1.32 30.93
N GLN A 30 2.26 -0.67 32.08
CA GLN A 30 2.58 -1.34 33.36
C GLN A 30 1.47 -2.27 33.86
N LYS A 31 0.26 -2.13 33.31
CA LYS A 31 -0.92 -2.94 33.68
C LYS A 31 -1.20 -4.07 32.69
N LYS A 32 -0.46 -4.13 31.58
CA LYS A 32 -0.71 -5.06 30.48
C LYS A 32 0.08 -6.35 30.63
N SER A 33 -0.58 -7.46 30.32
CA SER A 33 0.07 -8.74 30.07
C SER A 33 0.78 -8.75 28.70
N GLU A 34 1.63 -9.75 28.47
CA GLU A 34 2.27 -9.96 27.16
C GLU A 34 1.25 -10.14 26.04
N GLU A 35 0.15 -10.85 26.32
CA GLU A 35 -0.92 -11.13 25.36
C GLU A 35 -1.70 -9.86 25.00
N GLU A 36 -1.94 -8.99 26.00
CA GLU A 36 -2.57 -7.69 25.78
C GLU A 36 -1.65 -6.77 24.94
N VAL A 37 -0.35 -6.78 25.20
CA VAL A 37 0.64 -6.05 24.39
C VAL A 37 0.60 -6.53 22.93
N CYS A 38 0.67 -7.84 22.70
CA CYS A 38 0.58 -8.41 21.35
C CYS A 38 -0.74 -8.06 20.66
N SER A 39 -1.86 -8.12 21.38
CA SER A 39 -3.20 -7.81 20.85
C SER A 39 -3.32 -6.34 20.43
N ASP A 40 -2.80 -5.43 21.25
CA ASP A 40 -2.81 -4.00 20.94
C ASP A 40 -1.96 -3.67 19.72
N LEU A 41 -0.83 -4.36 19.52
CA LEU A 41 -0.01 -4.16 18.34
C LEU A 41 -0.69 -4.69 17.07
N ILE A 42 -1.42 -5.81 17.14
CA ILE A 42 -2.25 -6.30 16.03
C ILE A 42 -3.32 -5.26 15.67
N LEU A 43 -3.98 -4.69 16.69
CA LEU A 43 -4.98 -3.66 16.49
C LEU A 43 -4.37 -2.40 15.87
N MET A 44 -3.22 -1.94 16.37
CA MET A 44 -2.49 -0.80 15.81
C MET A 44 -2.13 -1.05 14.34
N GLU A 45 -1.58 -2.22 14.02
CA GLU A 45 -1.24 -2.59 12.64
C GLU A 45 -2.47 -2.53 11.74
N SER A 46 -3.59 -3.09 12.18
CA SER A 46 -4.85 -3.12 11.43
C SER A 46 -5.40 -1.72 11.17
N ILE A 47 -5.42 -0.85 12.19
CA ILE A 47 -5.87 0.53 12.06
C ILE A 47 -5.00 1.29 11.07
N CYS A 48 -3.67 1.20 11.20
CA CYS A 48 -2.76 1.88 10.28
C CYS A 48 -2.88 1.37 8.85
N SER A 49 -3.01 0.05 8.65
CA SER A 49 -3.27 -0.55 7.35
C SER A 49 -4.56 -0.02 6.72
N ALA A 50 -5.65 0.06 7.49
CA ALA A 50 -6.94 0.54 7.02
C ALA A 50 -6.89 2.04 6.66
N ASP A 51 -6.38 2.88 7.56
CA ASP A 51 -6.29 4.33 7.36
C ASP A 51 -5.47 4.70 6.12
N MET A 52 -4.37 3.98 5.87
CA MET A 52 -3.57 4.20 4.67
C MET A 52 -4.26 3.73 3.39
N ALA A 53 -4.99 2.61 3.43
CA ALA A 53 -5.79 2.18 2.28
C ALA A 53 -6.92 3.19 1.97
N ASP A 54 -7.58 3.72 3.01
CA ASP A 54 -8.60 4.77 2.90
C ASP A 54 -8.02 6.06 2.31
N ALA A 55 -6.79 6.42 2.66
CA ALA A 55 -6.11 7.57 2.07
C ALA A 55 -5.89 7.43 0.57
N VAL A 56 -5.43 6.26 0.13
CA VAL A 56 -5.22 6.01 -1.30
C VAL A 56 -6.55 6.07 -2.05
N ASP A 57 -7.61 5.48 -1.48
CA ASP A 57 -8.96 5.54 -2.05
C ASP A 57 -9.47 6.99 -2.17
N ALA A 58 -9.36 7.78 -1.09
CA ALA A 58 -9.74 9.18 -1.09
C ALA A 58 -8.96 9.99 -2.13
N GLN A 59 -7.64 9.78 -2.23
CA GLN A 59 -6.79 10.50 -3.18
C GLN A 59 -7.13 10.17 -4.63
N VAL A 60 -7.39 8.90 -4.94
CA VAL A 60 -7.73 8.45 -6.29
C VAL A 60 -9.13 8.93 -6.70
N ASN A 61 -10.11 8.85 -5.79
CA ASN A 61 -11.48 9.29 -6.07
C ASN A 61 -11.59 10.82 -6.22
N ASN A 62 -10.71 11.59 -5.57
CA ASN A 62 -10.64 13.05 -5.71
C ASN A 62 -9.83 13.50 -6.95
N SER A 63 -9.29 12.56 -7.74
CA SER A 63 -8.49 12.88 -8.93
C SER A 63 -9.34 12.87 -10.20
N GLU A 64 -9.49 14.03 -10.85
CA GLU A 64 -10.30 14.23 -12.06
C GLU A 64 -9.77 13.47 -13.30
N SER A 65 -8.56 12.90 -13.27
CA SER A 65 -7.84 12.52 -14.49
C SER A 65 -7.82 11.02 -14.84
N CYS A 66 -8.25 10.12 -13.95
CA CYS A 66 -8.56 8.70 -14.20
C CYS A 66 -8.67 8.01 -12.84
N PRO A 67 -9.87 7.74 -12.30
CA PRO A 67 -9.97 6.91 -11.11
C PRO A 67 -9.40 5.52 -11.44
N LEU A 68 -8.64 4.93 -10.51
CA LEU A 68 -8.34 3.51 -10.60
C LEU A 68 -9.67 2.76 -10.65
N LEU A 69 -9.69 1.65 -11.38
CA LEU A 69 -10.84 0.76 -11.36
C LEU A 69 -11.16 0.37 -9.92
N ARG A 70 -12.46 0.34 -9.57
CA ARG A 70 -12.91 0.03 -8.21
C ARG A 70 -12.35 -1.32 -7.74
N GLU A 71 -12.22 -2.28 -8.65
CA GLU A 71 -11.64 -3.59 -8.38
C GLU A 71 -10.16 -3.49 -7.97
N THR A 72 -9.39 -2.59 -8.59
CA THR A 72 -7.99 -2.34 -8.22
C THR A 72 -7.89 -1.73 -6.82
N LEU A 73 -8.78 -0.80 -6.47
CA LEU A 73 -8.82 -0.19 -5.13
C LEU A 73 -9.21 -1.20 -4.05
N GLN A 74 -10.18 -2.07 -4.34
CA GLN A 74 -10.58 -3.15 -3.43
C GLN A 74 -9.45 -4.16 -3.22
N GLU A 75 -8.76 -4.56 -4.29
CA GLU A 75 -7.62 -5.48 -4.22
C GLU A 75 -6.42 -4.86 -3.50
N LEU A 76 -6.17 -3.55 -3.71
CA LEU A 76 -5.18 -2.80 -2.94
C LEU A 76 -5.50 -2.86 -1.44
N ARG A 77 -6.73 -2.50 -1.07
CA ARG A 77 -7.19 -2.55 0.32
C ARG A 77 -7.03 -3.95 0.90
N ARG A 78 -7.44 -4.98 0.16
CA ARG A 78 -7.32 -6.39 0.58
C ARG A 78 -5.87 -6.75 0.90
N ARG A 79 -4.92 -6.39 0.03
CA ARG A 79 -3.48 -6.68 0.22
C ARG A 79 -2.88 -5.93 1.40
N VAL A 80 -3.21 -4.65 1.55
CA VAL A 80 -2.68 -3.81 2.64
C VAL A 80 -3.25 -4.24 3.99
N CYS A 81 -4.54 -4.59 4.04
CA CYS A 81 -5.24 -4.99 5.26
C CYS A 81 -5.11 -6.48 5.57
N GLU A 82 -4.41 -7.26 4.75
CA GLU A 82 -4.20 -8.68 4.98
C GLU A 82 -3.50 -8.89 6.34
N PRO A 83 -4.00 -9.77 7.23
CA PRO A 83 -3.38 -9.98 8.53
C PRO A 83 -1.95 -10.52 8.40
N SER A 84 -0.99 -9.91 9.10
CA SER A 84 0.43 -10.35 9.09
C SER A 84 0.72 -11.56 9.99
N GLY A 85 -0.29 -12.08 10.71
CA GLY A 85 -0.13 -13.10 11.74
C GLY A 85 0.07 -12.51 13.14
N SER A 86 0.38 -13.36 14.11
CA SER A 86 0.54 -12.94 15.51
C SER A 86 1.89 -12.27 15.78
N TYR A 87 1.93 -11.47 16.84
CA TYR A 87 3.17 -11.17 17.55
C TYR A 87 3.36 -12.29 18.57
N SER A 88 4.57 -12.84 18.63
CA SER A 88 4.90 -13.89 19.59
C SER A 88 5.68 -13.28 20.74
N PRO A 89 5.34 -13.60 22.00
CA PRO A 89 6.25 -13.38 23.10
C PRO A 89 7.57 -14.11 22.83
N PRO A 90 8.71 -13.64 23.39
CA PRO A 90 9.93 -14.41 23.36
C PRO A 90 9.65 -15.65 24.19
N GLY A 91 9.66 -16.83 23.57
CA GLY A 91 9.30 -18.09 24.25
C GLY A 91 10.13 -18.28 25.52
N ARG A 92 9.53 -17.97 26.68
CA ARG A 92 10.17 -18.13 27.99
C ARG A 92 9.41 -19.22 28.74
N ASN A 93 10.04 -20.39 28.84
CA ASN A 93 9.69 -21.41 29.83
C ASN A 93 10.10 -20.97 31.27
N GLN A 94 10.15 -19.67 31.58
CA GLN A 94 10.55 -19.18 32.90
C GLN A 94 9.65 -18.04 33.38
N PRO A 95 9.26 -18.04 34.67
CA PRO A 95 8.42 -17.01 35.24
C PRO A 95 9.13 -15.65 35.20
N PHE A 96 8.36 -14.61 34.90
CA PHE A 96 8.82 -13.23 34.89
C PHE A 96 9.27 -12.81 36.30
N ASP A 97 10.57 -12.61 36.50
CA ASP A 97 11.11 -12.06 37.75
C ASP A 97 11.26 -10.53 37.63
N SER A 98 10.73 -9.81 38.61
CA SER A 98 10.69 -8.35 38.73
C SER A 98 12.05 -7.63 38.68
N SER A 99 13.16 -8.37 38.69
CA SER A 99 14.53 -7.90 38.44
C SER A 99 14.83 -7.58 36.96
N THR A 100 13.90 -7.89 36.04
CA THR A 100 14.06 -7.83 34.56
C THR A 100 13.31 -6.67 33.86
N SER A 101 13.04 -5.56 34.54
CA SER A 101 12.33 -4.41 33.93
C SER A 101 12.98 -3.89 32.64
N ARG A 102 14.31 -4.00 32.48
CA ARG A 102 15.01 -3.63 31.24
C ARG A 102 14.62 -4.55 30.08
N ASP A 103 14.56 -5.85 30.34
CA ASP A 103 14.17 -6.87 29.36
C ASP A 103 12.72 -6.68 28.85
N TRP A 104 11.82 -6.18 29.71
CA TRP A 104 10.43 -5.89 29.34
C TRP A 104 10.30 -4.76 28.31
N TYR A 105 10.89 -3.60 28.59
CA TYR A 105 10.82 -2.46 27.68
C TYR A 105 11.61 -2.70 26.40
N ASP A 106 12.74 -3.40 26.49
CA ASP A 106 13.53 -3.81 25.32
C ASP A 106 12.71 -4.76 24.42
N TRP A 107 12.01 -5.73 25.01
CA TRP A 107 11.10 -6.60 24.25
C TRP A 107 9.97 -5.83 23.56
N ILE A 108 9.31 -4.91 24.27
CA ILE A 108 8.25 -4.07 23.69
C ILE A 108 8.80 -3.22 22.54
N LEU A 109 10.00 -2.66 22.70
CA LEU A 109 10.64 -1.88 21.65
C LEU A 109 10.91 -2.73 20.39
N GLU A 110 11.37 -3.98 20.56
CA GLU A 110 11.53 -4.91 19.44
C GLU A 110 10.19 -5.23 18.75
N LEU A 111 9.10 -5.37 19.51
CA LEU A 111 7.77 -5.55 18.94
C LEU A 111 7.30 -4.32 18.16
N PHE A 112 7.58 -3.11 18.63
CA PHE A 112 7.28 -1.88 17.89
C PHE A 112 8.09 -1.76 16.61
N LYS A 113 9.39 -2.11 16.65
CA LYS A 113 10.22 -2.17 15.43
C LYS A 113 9.66 -3.17 14.43
N GLU A 114 9.24 -4.34 14.91
CA GLU A 114 8.63 -5.37 14.08
C GLU A 114 7.30 -4.90 13.48
N LEU A 115 6.46 -4.21 14.25
CA LEU A 115 5.24 -3.58 13.76
C LEU A 115 5.53 -2.60 12.62
N LEU A 116 6.48 -1.68 12.82
CA LEU A 116 6.85 -0.69 11.80
C LEU A 116 7.39 -1.38 10.54
N ARG A 117 8.20 -2.43 10.71
CA ARG A 117 8.72 -3.24 9.60
C ARG A 117 7.60 -3.92 8.82
N ARG A 118 6.62 -4.52 9.50
CA ARG A 118 5.45 -5.18 8.88
C ARG A 118 4.60 -4.18 8.11
N LEU A 119 4.30 -3.02 8.70
CA LEU A 119 3.60 -1.93 8.02
C LEU A 119 4.34 -1.54 6.75
N GLN A 120 5.63 -1.19 6.85
CA GLN A 120 6.43 -0.81 5.68
C GLN A 120 6.39 -1.88 4.58
N GLN A 121 6.55 -3.16 4.93
CA GLN A 121 6.51 -4.26 3.96
C GLN A 121 5.16 -4.40 3.26
N LYS A 122 4.04 -4.24 3.98
CA LYS A 122 2.70 -4.28 3.38
C LYS A 122 2.56 -3.21 2.30
N PHE A 123 2.99 -1.98 2.59
CA PHE A 123 2.93 -0.89 1.61
C PHE A 123 3.90 -1.08 0.46
N GLN A 124 5.11 -1.56 0.73
CA GLN A 124 6.08 -1.86 -0.32
C GLN A 124 5.51 -2.86 -1.34
N LYS A 125 4.94 -3.97 -0.85
CA LYS A 125 4.31 -5.01 -1.70
C LYS A 125 3.11 -4.46 -2.47
N ALA A 126 2.30 -3.64 -1.84
CA ALA A 126 1.15 -3.00 -2.48
C ALA A 126 1.60 -2.04 -3.61
N LEU A 127 2.64 -1.24 -3.39
CA LEU A 127 3.22 -0.36 -4.39
C LEU A 127 3.88 -1.12 -5.55
N GLU A 128 4.64 -2.17 -5.26
CA GLU A 128 5.23 -3.04 -6.28
C GLU A 128 4.16 -3.66 -7.18
N TRP A 129 3.06 -4.12 -6.60
CA TRP A 129 1.92 -4.65 -7.35
C TRP A 129 1.25 -3.56 -8.21
N LEU A 130 1.04 -2.35 -7.69
CA LEU A 130 0.53 -1.23 -8.48
C LEU A 130 1.44 -0.89 -9.66
N HIS A 131 2.77 -0.90 -9.45
CA HIS A 131 3.73 -0.70 -10.54
C HIS A 131 3.62 -1.77 -11.62
N GLN A 132 3.42 -3.04 -11.25
CA GLN A 132 3.23 -4.12 -12.22
C GLN A 132 1.96 -3.93 -13.05
N ILE A 133 0.86 -3.49 -12.44
CA ILE A 133 -0.37 -3.16 -13.17
C ILE A 133 -0.11 -2.02 -14.15
N ALA A 134 0.51 -0.93 -13.69
CA ALA A 134 0.80 0.22 -14.54
C ALA A 134 1.69 -0.16 -15.73
N ALA A 135 2.73 -0.98 -15.50
CA ALA A 135 3.61 -1.48 -16.56
C ALA A 135 2.84 -2.33 -17.58
N ALA A 136 1.99 -3.24 -17.13
CA ALA A 136 1.16 -4.07 -18.01
C ALA A 136 0.19 -3.23 -18.86
N CYS A 137 -0.45 -2.22 -18.26
CA CYS A 137 -1.32 -1.28 -18.98
C CYS A 137 -0.58 -0.50 -20.07
N LEU A 138 0.60 0.06 -19.75
CA LEU A 138 1.42 0.80 -20.71
C LEU A 138 1.89 -0.10 -21.86
N GLN A 139 2.27 -1.35 -21.56
CA GLN A 139 2.65 -2.31 -22.59
C GLN A 139 1.47 -2.66 -23.50
N GLY A 140 0.28 -2.88 -22.94
CA GLY A 140 -0.94 -3.11 -23.71
C GLY A 140 -1.28 -1.95 -24.65
N LEU A 141 -1.20 -0.71 -24.15
CA LEU A 141 -1.42 0.49 -24.95
C LEU A 141 -0.41 0.62 -26.09
N ARG A 142 0.87 0.33 -25.82
CA ARG A 142 1.90 0.32 -26.86
C ARG A 142 1.60 -0.69 -27.96
N ILE A 143 1.22 -1.92 -27.60
CA ILE A 143 0.87 -2.97 -28.57
C ILE A 143 -0.33 -2.54 -29.42
N ALA A 144 -1.36 -1.95 -28.80
CA ALA A 144 -2.52 -1.44 -29.52
C ALA A 144 -2.16 -0.30 -30.49
N ALA A 145 -1.32 0.63 -30.06
CA ALA A 145 -0.84 1.73 -30.90
C ALA A 145 -0.03 1.22 -32.11
N GLU A 146 0.87 0.24 -31.88
CA GLU A 146 1.63 -0.41 -32.95
C GLU A 146 0.70 -1.12 -33.95
N ALA A 147 -0.38 -1.77 -33.49
CA ALA A 147 -1.36 -2.40 -34.35
C ALA A 147 -2.14 -1.39 -35.22
N VAL A 148 -2.62 -0.29 -34.61
CA VAL A 148 -3.30 0.80 -35.35
C VAL A 148 -2.35 1.42 -36.39
N TRP A 149 -1.09 1.66 -36.00
CA TRP A 149 -0.08 2.20 -36.91
C TRP A 149 0.18 1.30 -38.11
N ARG A 150 0.21 -0.03 -37.93
CA ARG A 150 0.32 -0.98 -39.04
C ARG A 150 -0.86 -0.89 -39.99
N VAL A 151 -2.09 -0.89 -39.47
CA VAL A 151 -3.31 -0.77 -40.30
C VAL A 151 -3.30 0.52 -41.12
N LEU A 152 -2.89 1.64 -40.51
CA LEU A 152 -2.76 2.91 -41.20
C LEU A 152 -1.70 2.86 -42.32
N ASN A 153 -0.54 2.25 -42.07
CA ASN A 153 0.50 2.09 -43.08
C ASN A 153 0.07 1.18 -44.24
N ASP A 154 -0.61 0.08 -43.94
CA ASP A 154 -1.11 -0.85 -44.95
C ASP A 154 -2.15 -0.17 -45.86
N PHE A 155 -3.03 0.64 -45.26
CA PHE A 155 -4.00 1.45 -45.99
C PHE A 155 -3.31 2.51 -46.87
N CYS A 156 -2.36 3.27 -46.33
CA CYS A 156 -1.58 4.26 -47.10
C CYS A 156 -0.83 3.62 -48.28
N SER A 157 -0.20 2.46 -48.04
CA SER A 157 0.49 1.70 -49.10
C SER A 157 -0.46 1.22 -50.19
N SER A 158 -1.67 0.78 -49.80
CA SER A 158 -2.71 0.36 -50.75
C SER A 158 -3.21 1.52 -51.60
N LEU A 159 -3.39 2.71 -51.00
CA LEU A 159 -3.73 3.93 -51.72
C LEU A 159 -2.62 4.32 -52.72
N GLU A 160 -1.35 4.26 -52.31
CA GLU A 160 -0.22 4.55 -53.21
C GLU A 160 -0.22 3.63 -54.42
N GLN A 161 -0.46 2.33 -54.22
CA GLN A 161 -0.56 1.35 -55.31
C GLN A 161 -1.72 1.66 -56.27
N LEU A 162 -2.89 2.05 -55.73
CA LEU A 162 -4.03 2.48 -56.54
C LEU A 162 -3.72 3.73 -57.37
N PHE A 163 -3.05 4.73 -56.79
CA PHE A 163 -2.66 5.92 -57.54
C PHE A 163 -1.65 5.59 -58.64
N ARG A 164 -0.66 4.72 -58.37
CA ARG A 164 0.31 4.29 -59.38
C ARG A 164 -0.36 3.54 -60.53
N SER A 165 -1.33 2.66 -60.25
CA SER A 165 -2.03 1.93 -61.31
C SER A 165 -2.90 2.84 -62.17
N LEU A 166 -3.50 3.88 -61.60
CA LEU A 166 -4.31 4.86 -62.34
C LEU A 166 -3.49 5.81 -63.22
N ILE A 167 -2.24 6.09 -62.87
CA ILE A 167 -1.34 6.98 -63.65
C ILE A 167 -0.64 6.21 -64.79
N GLN A 168 -0.51 4.89 -64.66
CA GLN A 168 0.12 4.03 -65.68
C GLN A 168 -0.85 3.50 -66.75
N VAL A 169 -2.13 3.87 -66.68
CA VAL A 169 -3.16 3.70 -67.72
C VAL A 169 -3.30 5.00 -68.50
#